data_AF-A0A519SII5-F1
#
_entry.id   AF-A0A519SII5-F1
#
_cell.length_a   1.000
_cell.length_b   1.000
_cell.length_c   1.000
_cell.angle_alpha   90.00
_cell.angle_beta   90.00
_cell.angle_gamma   90.00
#
_symmetry.space_group_name_H-M   'P 1'
#
loop_
_entity.id
_entity.type
_entity.pdbx_description
1 polymer ?
#
loop_
_entity_poly.entity_id
_entity_poly.type
_entity_poly.pdbx_seq_one_letter_code
_entity_poly.pdbx_strand_id
1 'polypeptide(L)'
;MRWHYHLLLHELLPQADGGYTLVAEVYYPRYAYNSYGSYGMRGSLGTLNTPGSFAQAPYNATPGRTFLGLRTTHVIVCGFDRRGSLLWDNTYVVEADLVHDELEEAVRTISLPDGRLVMAYLLDNELHYKLISQGEEAPNDLKVNLVTAGSGIKEKVLDTRQPDVQPLVGRQYVASGFQRIQSEHKPERQVFFLQMLKF
;
A
#
# COMPACT_ATOMS: atom_id res chain seq x y z
N MET A 1 6.48 -2.27 -27.11
CA MET A 1 5.76 -2.01 -25.84
C MET A 1 6.64 -1.09 -25.02
N ARG A 2 6.12 0.04 -24.54
CA ARG A 2 6.86 0.98 -23.68
C ARG A 2 6.25 0.88 -22.28
N TRP A 3 7.05 0.45 -21.31
CA TRP A 3 6.62 0.38 -19.93
C TRP A 3 6.59 1.81 -19.35
N HIS A 4 5.47 2.19 -18.74
CA HIS A 4 5.28 3.49 -18.11
C HIS A 4 5.24 3.29 -16.59
N TYR A 5 6.41 3.32 -15.97
CA TYR A 5 6.54 3.28 -14.53
C TYR A 5 6.81 4.69 -14.00
N HIS A 6 6.16 5.03 -12.90
CA HIS A 6 6.38 6.27 -12.17
C HIS A 6 7.12 5.98 -10.86
N LEU A 7 7.82 7.00 -10.35
CA LEU A 7 8.49 6.94 -9.06
C LEU A 7 7.81 7.91 -8.09
N LEU A 8 7.50 7.42 -6.90
CA LEU A 8 7.15 8.25 -5.75
C LEU A 8 8.37 8.30 -4.84
N LEU A 9 8.92 9.49 -4.60
CA LEU A 9 10.09 9.67 -3.74
C LEU A 9 9.62 10.04 -2.34
N HIS A 10 10.17 9.37 -1.32
CA HIS A 10 10.00 9.75 0.08
C HIS A 10 10.92 10.94 0.42
N GLU A 11 10.73 11.51 1.61
CA GLU A 11 11.70 12.45 2.16
C GLU A 11 13.07 11.78 2.37
N LEU A 12 14.15 12.54 2.12
CA LEU A 12 15.51 12.04 2.30
C LEU A 12 15.80 11.81 3.79
N LEU A 13 16.22 10.59 4.13
CA LEU A 13 16.52 10.21 5.50
C LEU A 13 17.99 10.49 5.80
N PRO A 14 18.33 11.36 6.78
CA PRO A 14 19.72 11.66 7.10
C PRO A 14 20.40 10.45 7.76
N GLN A 15 21.66 10.21 7.40
CA GLN A 15 22.53 9.21 8.02
C GLN A 15 23.46 9.85 9.04
N ALA A 16 23.93 9.07 10.03
CA ALA A 16 24.77 9.57 11.11
C ALA A 16 26.14 10.10 10.64
N ASP A 17 26.65 9.58 9.54
CA ASP A 17 27.87 10.04 8.87
C ASP A 17 27.64 11.29 8.01
N GLY A 18 26.42 11.83 7.98
CA GLY A 18 25.98 12.99 7.21
C GLY A 18 25.59 12.69 5.76
N GLY A 19 25.64 11.42 5.33
CA GLY A 19 25.02 10.98 4.08
C GLY A 19 23.49 11.00 4.15
N TYR A 20 22.85 10.46 3.11
CA TYR A 20 21.39 10.39 3.01
C TYR A 20 20.94 9.05 2.44
N THR A 21 19.81 8.53 2.93
CA THR A 21 19.10 7.43 2.31
C THR A 21 17.90 7.98 1.54
N LEU A 22 17.80 7.60 0.27
CA LEU A 22 16.61 7.82 -0.56
C LEU A 22 15.79 6.53 -0.58
N VAL A 23 14.48 6.67 -0.38
CA VAL A 23 13.50 5.61 -0.59
C VAL A 23 12.56 6.06 -1.70
N ALA A 24 12.31 5.19 -2.67
CA ALA A 24 11.42 5.48 -3.78
C ALA A 24 10.56 4.26 -4.14
N GLU A 25 9.29 4.49 -4.46
CA GLU A 25 8.36 3.45 -4.84
C GLU A 25 8.08 3.49 -6.34
N VAL A 26 8.21 2.33 -6.99
CA VAL A 26 7.84 2.13 -8.39
C VAL A 26 6.36 1.76 -8.45
N TYR A 27 5.55 2.67 -9.02
CA TYR A 27 4.12 2.48 -9.14
C TYR A 27 3.60 2.71 -10.57
N TYR A 28 2.40 2.19 -10.84
CA TYR A 28 1.64 2.51 -12.04
C TYR A 28 0.12 2.48 -11.78
N PRO A 29 -0.67 3.25 -12.53
CA PRO A 29 -2.12 3.24 -12.39
C PRO A 29 -2.73 1.92 -12.89
N ARG A 30 -3.52 1.28 -12.02
CA ARG A 30 -4.27 0.06 -12.33
C ARG A 30 -5.66 0.44 -12.84
N TYR A 31 -6.06 -0.16 -13.95
CA TYR A 31 -7.39 0.03 -14.53
C TYR A 31 -8.09 -1.31 -14.71
N ALA A 32 -9.37 -1.38 -14.35
CA ALA A 32 -10.25 -2.42 -14.82
C ALA A 32 -10.70 -2.08 -16.23
N TYR A 33 -10.57 -3.04 -17.13
CA TYR A 33 -11.14 -2.96 -18.47
C TYR A 33 -12.43 -3.75 -18.47
N ASN A 34 -13.55 -3.06 -18.60
CA ASN A 34 -14.82 -3.75 -18.82
C ASN A 34 -15.00 -3.93 -20.33
N SER A 35 -14.70 -5.13 -20.82
CA SER A 35 -14.87 -5.52 -22.23
C SER A 35 -16.31 -5.86 -22.58
N TYR A 36 -17.23 -5.84 -21.60
CA TYR A 36 -18.65 -5.77 -21.91
C TYR A 36 -18.93 -4.40 -22.51
N GLY A 37 -18.80 -4.37 -23.83
CA GLY A 37 -19.06 -3.21 -24.64
C GLY A 37 -20.39 -2.57 -24.27
N SER A 38 -20.45 -1.29 -24.57
CA SER A 38 -21.69 -0.56 -24.81
C SER A 38 -22.52 -1.27 -25.90
N TYR A 39 -23.12 -2.41 -25.54
CA TYR A 39 -24.17 -3.12 -26.26
C TYR A 39 -25.47 -3.09 -25.43
N GLY A 40 -25.51 -2.23 -24.40
CA GLY A 40 -26.68 -1.96 -23.54
C GLY A 40 -27.26 -0.54 -23.67
N MET A 41 -26.55 0.41 -24.29
CA MET A 41 -27.10 1.75 -24.63
C MET A 41 -27.82 1.75 -25.99
N ARG A 42 -28.52 0.65 -26.29
CA ARG A 42 -29.61 0.58 -27.27
C ARG A 42 -30.75 -0.24 -26.66
N GLY A 43 -31.28 0.22 -25.52
CA GLY A 43 -32.31 -0.54 -24.81
C GLY A 43 -33.12 0.17 -23.74
N SER A 44 -32.79 1.40 -23.32
CA SER A 44 -33.71 2.15 -22.45
C SER A 44 -34.65 3.00 -23.31
N LEU A 45 -35.70 2.35 -23.80
CA LEU A 45 -36.95 3.00 -24.21
C LEU A 45 -37.69 3.54 -22.95
N GLY A 46 -36.99 4.30 -22.12
CA GLY A 46 -37.47 4.75 -20.81
C GLY A 46 -37.11 6.21 -20.48
N THR A 47 -36.24 6.85 -21.26
CA THR A 47 -35.81 8.24 -21.00
C THR A 47 -36.39 9.26 -21.97
N LEU A 48 -37.35 8.87 -22.81
CA LEU A 48 -38.00 9.78 -23.77
C LEU A 48 -38.95 10.82 -23.16
N ASN A 49 -39.10 10.89 -21.83
CA ASN A 49 -40.13 11.71 -21.18
C ASN A 49 -39.63 12.76 -20.17
N THR A 50 -38.33 13.09 -20.14
CA THR A 50 -37.84 14.18 -19.26
C THR A 50 -37.15 15.28 -20.07
N PRO A 51 -37.85 16.36 -20.43
CA PRO A 51 -37.24 17.57 -20.97
C PRO A 51 -36.36 18.19 -19.88
N GLY A 52 -35.04 18.19 -20.07
CA GLY A 52 -34.10 18.88 -19.19
C GLY A 52 -32.97 18.04 -18.59
N SER A 53 -32.93 16.73 -18.81
CA SER A 53 -31.87 15.87 -18.26
C SER A 53 -30.64 15.78 -19.18
N PHE A 54 -29.91 16.87 -19.35
CA PHE A 54 -28.52 16.82 -19.79
C PHE A 54 -27.65 16.42 -18.60
N ALA A 55 -27.65 15.13 -18.27
CA ALA A 55 -26.69 14.58 -17.32
C ALA A 55 -25.30 14.69 -17.94
N GLN A 56 -24.61 15.73 -17.50
CA GLN A 56 -23.22 16.09 -17.76
C GLN A 56 -22.35 14.84 -17.53
N ALA A 57 -22.02 14.13 -18.62
CA ALA A 57 -21.05 13.04 -18.55
C ALA A 57 -19.69 13.67 -18.18
N PRO A 58 -19.05 13.29 -17.06
CA PRO A 58 -17.77 13.83 -16.69
C PRO A 58 -16.74 13.53 -17.79
N TYR A 59 -15.94 14.54 -18.12
CA TYR A 59 -14.99 14.60 -19.23
C TYR A 59 -13.91 13.49 -19.27
N ASN A 60 -13.93 12.55 -18.32
CA ASN A 60 -12.99 11.43 -18.19
C ASN A 60 -13.63 10.03 -18.33
N ALA A 61 -14.92 9.93 -18.66
CA ALA A 61 -15.58 8.63 -18.85
C ALA A 61 -15.22 8.04 -20.23
N THR A 62 -13.98 7.54 -20.41
CA THR A 62 -13.69 6.64 -21.52
C THR A 62 -14.53 5.37 -21.30
N PRO A 63 -15.48 5.03 -22.19
CA PRO A 63 -16.33 3.85 -22.00
C PRO A 63 -15.46 2.60 -21.85
N GLY A 64 -15.56 1.91 -20.71
CA GLY A 64 -14.90 0.64 -20.46
C GLY A 64 -13.55 0.68 -19.73
N ARG A 65 -13.09 1.83 -19.21
CA ARG A 65 -11.94 1.90 -18.30
C ARG A 65 -12.33 2.50 -16.95
N THR A 66 -12.17 1.72 -15.89
CA THR A 66 -12.39 2.17 -14.50
C THR A 66 -11.04 2.20 -13.79
N PHE A 67 -10.65 3.35 -13.25
CA PHE A 67 -9.47 3.47 -12.41
C PHE A 67 -9.68 2.68 -11.11
N LEU A 68 -8.72 1.82 -10.75
CA LEU A 68 -8.76 0.99 -9.54
C LEU A 68 -7.79 1.45 -8.46
N GLY A 69 -6.92 2.43 -8.75
CA GLY A 69 -5.87 2.87 -7.84
C GLY A 69 -4.47 2.78 -8.44
N LEU A 70 -3.48 3.06 -7.61
CA LEU A 70 -2.06 3.05 -7.92
C LEU A 70 -1.45 1.80 -7.30
N ARG A 71 -0.85 0.97 -8.15
CA ARG A 71 -0.22 -0.28 -7.70
C ARG A 71 1.27 -0.06 -7.52
N THR A 72 1.75 -0.22 -6.29
CA THR A 72 3.18 -0.28 -5.99
C THR A 72 3.70 -1.67 -6.31
N THR A 73 4.87 -1.75 -6.94
CA THR A 73 5.49 -3.03 -7.33
C THR A 73 6.89 -3.22 -6.80
N HIS A 74 7.64 -2.12 -6.66
CA HIS A 74 8.98 -2.18 -6.14
C HIS A 74 9.23 -1.00 -5.22
N VAL A 75 10.15 -1.20 -4.28
CA VAL A 75 10.77 -0.13 -3.52
C VAL A 75 12.26 -0.16 -3.81
N ILE A 76 12.81 1.01 -4.11
CA ILE A 76 14.24 1.21 -4.33
C ILE A 76 14.76 2.00 -3.15
N VAL A 77 15.85 1.54 -2.55
CA VAL A 77 16.49 2.20 -1.42
C VAL A 77 17.96 2.42 -1.75
N CYS A 78 18.39 3.68 -1.77
CA CYS A 78 19.74 4.08 -2.14
C CYS A 78 20.41 4.83 -0.99
N GLY A 79 21.64 4.47 -0.65
CA GLY A 79 22.49 5.24 0.25
C GLY A 79 23.46 6.15 -0.52
N PHE A 80 23.56 7.40 -0.11
CA PHE A 80 24.44 8.40 -0.70
C PHE A 80 25.37 9.02 0.34
N ASP A 81 26.57 9.42 -0.10
CA ASP A 81 27.46 10.25 0.70
C ASP A 81 26.99 11.73 0.75
N ARG A 82 27.69 12.56 1.54
CA ARG A 82 27.45 14.01 1.65
C ARG A 82 27.56 14.78 0.33
N ARG A 83 28.22 14.22 -0.68
CA ARG A 83 28.45 14.82 -1.99
C ARG A 83 27.41 14.36 -3.02
N GLY A 84 26.52 13.44 -2.65
CA GLY A 84 25.53 12.83 -3.53
C GLY A 84 26.06 11.65 -4.35
N SER A 85 27.23 11.10 -4.02
CA SER A 85 27.74 9.87 -4.64
C SER A 85 26.97 8.67 -4.12
N LEU A 86 26.49 7.80 -5.02
CA LEU A 86 25.84 6.53 -4.64
C LEU A 86 26.85 5.59 -3.98
N LEU A 87 26.52 5.10 -2.79
CA LEU A 87 27.34 4.15 -2.03
C LEU A 87 26.82 2.71 -2.17
N TRP A 88 25.50 2.54 -2.12
CA TRP A 88 24.83 1.25 -2.22
C TRP A 88 23.37 1.47 -2.63
N ASP A 89 22.76 0.44 -3.22
CA ASP A 89 21.34 0.40 -3.54
C ASP A 89 20.75 -0.99 -3.28
N ASN A 90 19.45 -1.02 -3.01
CA ASN A 90 18.65 -2.23 -2.95
C ASN A 90 17.33 -2.03 -3.67
N THR A 91 16.83 -3.11 -4.26
CA THR A 91 15.48 -3.16 -4.82
C THR A 91 14.68 -4.26 -4.14
N TYR A 92 13.45 -3.94 -3.78
CA TYR A 92 12.51 -4.85 -3.13
C TYR A 92 11.27 -5.00 -3.97
N VAL A 93 10.84 -6.23 -4.18
CA VAL A 93 9.58 -6.53 -4.85
C VAL A 93 8.49 -6.49 -3.80
N VAL A 94 7.51 -5.64 -4.00
CA VAL A 94 6.32 -5.57 -3.16
C VAL A 94 5.35 -6.66 -3.60
N GLU A 95 4.67 -7.26 -2.63
CA GLU A 95 3.62 -8.24 -2.89
C GLU A 95 2.57 -7.72 -3.89
N ALA A 96 2.04 -8.64 -4.69
CA ALA A 96 1.39 -8.29 -5.95
C ALA A 96 0.14 -7.40 -5.81
N ASP A 97 -0.46 -7.24 -4.63
CA ASP A 97 -1.75 -6.57 -4.48
C ASP A 97 -1.73 -5.32 -3.59
N LEU A 98 -0.57 -4.68 -3.40
CA LEU A 98 -0.52 -3.37 -2.75
C LEU A 98 -1.03 -2.27 -3.70
N VAL A 99 -2.29 -1.85 -3.48
CA VAL A 99 -2.98 -0.83 -4.28
C VAL A 99 -3.56 0.22 -3.35
N HIS A 100 -3.25 1.48 -3.62
CA HIS A 100 -3.82 2.64 -2.92
C HIS A 100 -4.71 3.45 -3.86
N ASP A 101 -5.78 4.04 -3.33
CA ASP A 101 -6.71 4.87 -4.11
C ASP A 101 -6.09 6.22 -4.51
N GLU A 102 -5.15 6.71 -3.69
CA GLU A 102 -4.45 7.99 -3.86
C GLU A 102 -2.93 7.79 -3.98
N LEU A 103 -2.23 8.83 -4.46
CA LEU A 103 -0.77 8.82 -4.53
C LEU A 103 -0.21 9.18 -3.15
N GLU A 104 0.03 8.14 -2.36
CA GLU A 104 0.64 8.21 -1.04
C GLU A 104 1.75 7.17 -0.91
N GLU A 105 2.59 7.32 0.12
CA GLU A 105 3.62 6.33 0.44
C GLU A 105 2.94 5.02 0.85
N ALA A 106 3.05 3.99 0.02
CA ALA A 106 2.48 2.67 0.31
C ALA A 106 3.36 1.89 1.30
N VAL A 107 4.64 2.27 1.42
CA VAL A 107 5.55 1.75 2.44
C VAL A 107 5.96 2.85 3.41
N ARG A 108 6.16 2.49 4.67
CA ARG A 108 6.66 3.39 5.72
C ARG A 108 8.02 2.96 6.19
N THR A 109 8.86 3.93 6.51
CA THR A 109 10.23 3.65 6.97
C THR A 109 10.53 4.22 8.34
N ILE A 110 11.31 3.48 9.14
CA ILE A 110 11.89 3.95 10.41
C ILE A 110 13.40 3.66 10.43
N SER A 111 14.20 4.64 10.86
CA SER A 111 15.64 4.45 11.06
C SER A 111 15.92 3.86 12.44
N LEU A 112 16.80 2.87 12.49
CA LEU A 112 17.31 2.25 13.71
C LEU A 112 18.65 2.88 14.11
N PRO A 113 19.05 2.84 15.40
CA PRO A 113 20.27 3.51 15.88
C PRO A 113 21.56 2.88 15.39
N ASP A 114 21.51 1.62 14.99
CA ASP A 114 22.63 0.89 14.40
C ASP A 114 22.83 1.23 12.91
N GLY A 115 22.05 2.18 12.37
CA GLY A 115 22.13 2.62 10.98
C GLY A 115 21.28 1.81 10.02
N ARG A 116 20.58 0.76 10.50
CA ARG A 116 19.63 0.01 9.68
C ARG A 116 18.35 0.79 9.46
N LEU A 117 17.65 0.46 8.38
CA LEU A 117 16.32 0.99 8.06
C LEU A 117 15.31 -0.16 8.13
N VAL A 118 14.18 0.06 8.79
CA VAL A 118 13.02 -0.82 8.62
C VAL A 118 12.11 -0.19 7.58
N MET A 119 11.68 -0.97 6.61
CA MET A 119 10.61 -0.65 5.68
C MET A 119 9.44 -1.56 5.98
N ALA A 120 8.22 -1.05 6.05
CA ALA A 120 7.03 -1.86 6.32
C ALA A 120 5.80 -1.37 5.56
N TYR A 121 4.91 -2.29 5.22
CA TYR A 121 3.59 -2.00 4.65
C TYR A 121 2.58 -3.03 5.15
N LEU A 122 1.30 -2.66 5.16
CA LEU A 122 0.23 -3.60 5.45
C LEU A 122 -0.36 -4.12 4.15
N LEU A 123 -0.59 -5.43 4.12
CA LEU A 123 -1.39 -6.08 3.10
C LEU A 123 -2.29 -7.09 3.79
N ASP A 124 -3.60 -7.00 3.54
CA ASP A 124 -4.61 -7.78 4.26
C ASP A 124 -4.48 -7.67 5.79
N ASN A 125 -4.13 -8.77 6.47
CA ASN A 125 -3.93 -8.85 7.92
C ASN A 125 -2.44 -8.99 8.32
N GLU A 126 -1.53 -8.77 7.38
CA GLU A 126 -0.11 -9.01 7.55
C GLU A 126 0.65 -7.69 7.46
N LEU A 127 1.51 -7.43 8.45
CA LEU A 127 2.57 -6.44 8.31
C LEU A 127 3.76 -7.11 7.65
N HIS A 128 3.97 -6.76 6.39
CA HIS A 128 5.19 -7.10 5.67
C HIS A 128 6.25 -6.08 6.05
N TYR A 129 7.48 -6.55 6.28
CA TYR A 129 8.58 -5.65 6.62
C TYR A 129 9.89 -6.15 6.07
N LYS A 130 10.87 -5.25 6.03
CA LYS A 130 12.23 -5.55 5.65
C LYS A 130 13.22 -4.77 6.50
N LEU A 131 14.27 -5.45 6.92
CA LEU A 131 15.42 -4.84 7.56
C LEU A 131 16.47 -4.60 6.48
N ILE A 132 16.87 -3.34 6.34
CA ILE A 132 17.79 -2.89 5.29
C ILE A 132 19.08 -2.49 5.99
N SER A 133 20.17 -3.12 5.59
CA SER A 133 21.50 -2.95 6.17
C SER A 133 22.46 -2.64 5.02
N GLN A 134 22.46 -1.37 4.59
CA GLN A 134 23.23 -0.94 3.42
C GLN A 134 22.99 -1.86 2.22
N GLY A 135 24.03 -2.28 1.48
CA GLY A 135 23.92 -3.20 0.34
C GLY A 135 23.80 -4.68 0.69
N GLU A 136 23.53 -5.05 1.95
CA GLU A 136 23.37 -6.45 2.33
C GLU A 136 22.01 -7.00 1.87
N GLU A 137 22.04 -8.22 1.32
CA GLU A 137 20.82 -8.93 0.98
C GLU A 137 20.03 -9.30 2.25
N ALA A 138 18.72 -9.04 2.22
CA ALA A 138 17.79 -9.43 3.27
C ALA A 138 16.61 -10.19 2.67
N PRO A 139 15.99 -11.12 3.42
CA PRO A 139 14.79 -11.83 2.97
C PRO A 139 13.67 -10.87 2.59
N ASN A 140 12.85 -11.24 1.61
CA ASN A 140 11.75 -10.41 1.10
C ASN A 140 10.37 -10.85 1.62
N ASP A 141 10.33 -11.88 2.46
CA ASP A 141 9.14 -12.60 2.93
C ASP A 141 8.88 -12.45 4.44
N LEU A 142 9.62 -11.54 5.10
CA LEU A 142 9.41 -11.27 6.51
C LEU A 142 8.05 -10.59 6.72
N LYS A 143 7.23 -11.21 7.56
CA LYS A 143 5.90 -10.71 7.91
C LYS A 143 5.45 -11.14 9.29
N VAL A 144 4.57 -10.35 9.88
CA VAL A 144 3.86 -10.70 11.11
C VAL A 144 2.37 -10.53 10.91
N ASN A 145 1.59 -11.46 11.47
CA ASN A 145 0.14 -11.34 11.49
C ASN A 145 -0.28 -10.35 12.57
N LEU A 146 -1.21 -9.46 12.22
CA LEU A 146 -1.89 -8.62 13.20
C LEU A 146 -2.80 -9.48 14.05
N VAL A 147 -2.80 -9.23 15.37
CA VAL A 147 -3.64 -10.00 16.30
C VAL A 147 -5.10 -9.60 16.18
N THR A 148 -6.01 -10.47 16.60
CA THR A 148 -7.43 -10.13 16.71
C THR A 148 -7.74 -9.61 18.12
N ALA A 149 -8.95 -9.10 18.32
CA ALA A 149 -9.40 -8.52 19.58
C ALA A 149 -9.39 -9.51 20.77
N GLY A 150 -9.51 -10.82 20.52
CA GLY A 150 -9.52 -11.86 21.54
C GLY A 150 -8.17 -12.55 21.70
N SER A 151 -7.23 -11.98 22.47
CA SER A 151 -6.00 -12.70 22.84
C SER A 151 -6.35 -14.02 23.55
N GLY A 152 -5.83 -15.14 23.04
CA GLY A 152 -6.13 -16.49 23.55
C GLY A 152 -7.48 -17.07 23.11
N ILE A 153 -8.29 -16.33 22.32
CA ILE A 153 -9.52 -16.83 21.71
C ILE A 153 -9.21 -17.23 20.27
N LYS A 154 -9.67 -18.40 19.85
CA LYS A 154 -9.55 -18.82 18.45
C LYS A 154 -10.53 -18.01 17.61
N GLU A 155 -10.00 -17.02 16.90
CA GLU A 155 -10.75 -16.17 15.98
C GLU A 155 -10.13 -16.25 14.59
N LYS A 156 -10.98 -16.31 13.57
CA LYS A 156 -10.55 -16.26 12.18
C LYS A 156 -10.80 -14.86 11.64
N VAL A 157 -9.77 -14.25 11.05
CA VAL A 157 -9.92 -13.03 10.24
C VAL A 157 -10.48 -13.44 8.87
N LEU A 158 -11.62 -12.85 8.51
CA LEU A 158 -12.29 -13.09 7.24
C LEU A 158 -11.91 -12.05 6.18
N ASP A 159 -11.66 -10.82 6.61
CA ASP A 159 -11.38 -9.66 5.74
C ASP A 159 -10.75 -8.54 6.59
N THR A 160 -9.87 -7.74 5.98
CA THR A 160 -9.32 -6.51 6.56
C THR A 160 -9.59 -5.33 5.63
N ARG A 161 -10.14 -4.25 6.17
CA ARG A 161 -10.50 -3.05 5.41
C ARG A 161 -9.78 -1.84 5.93
N GLN A 162 -9.38 -0.99 5.00
CA GLN A 162 -8.62 0.23 5.28
C GLN A 162 -7.42 -0.03 6.21
N PRO A 163 -6.59 -1.05 5.92
CA PRO A 163 -5.38 -1.25 6.71
C PRO A 163 -4.46 -0.05 6.48
N ASP A 164 -3.97 0.54 7.55
CA ASP A 164 -2.97 1.61 7.49
C ASP A 164 -1.87 1.37 8.54
N VAL A 165 -0.65 1.70 8.16
CA VAL A 165 0.51 1.66 9.04
C VAL A 165 1.21 2.99 9.01
N GLN A 166 1.54 3.50 10.19
CA GLN A 166 2.21 4.78 10.35
C GLN A 166 3.41 4.62 11.29
N PRO A 167 4.53 5.30 11.00
CA PRO A 167 5.62 5.37 11.95
C PRO A 167 5.19 6.18 13.18
N LEU A 168 5.52 5.67 14.36
CA LEU A 168 5.37 6.35 15.64
C LEU A 168 6.76 6.63 16.23
N VAL A 169 6.84 7.61 17.12
CA VAL A 169 8.06 7.90 17.88
C VAL A 169 8.60 6.63 18.55
N GLY A 170 9.91 6.40 18.43
CA GLY A 170 10.60 5.39 19.22
C GLY A 170 10.64 3.98 18.61
N ARG A 171 10.97 3.88 17.31
CA ARG A 171 11.18 2.61 16.56
C ARG A 171 9.93 1.73 16.53
N GLN A 172 8.80 2.38 16.34
CA GLN A 172 7.50 1.74 16.41
C GLN A 172 6.71 2.07 15.17
N TYR A 173 5.90 1.11 14.76
CA TYR A 173 4.79 1.36 13.88
C TYR A 173 3.49 1.20 14.65
N VAL A 174 2.49 1.97 14.23
CA VAL A 174 1.11 1.76 14.61
C VAL A 174 0.38 1.23 13.39
N ALA A 175 -0.15 0.02 13.49
CA ALA A 175 -1.06 -0.56 12.51
C ALA A 175 -2.50 -0.35 12.97
N SER A 176 -3.37 0.07 12.06
CA SER A 176 -4.79 0.30 12.34
C SER A 176 -5.67 -0.08 11.15
N GLY A 177 -6.97 -0.23 11.41
CA GLY A 177 -7.96 -0.55 10.38
C GLY A 177 -9.15 -1.31 10.95
N PHE A 178 -9.92 -1.95 10.08
CA PHE A 178 -11.08 -2.75 10.46
C PHE A 178 -10.88 -4.21 10.07
N GLN A 179 -11.08 -5.13 11.01
CA GLN A 179 -11.11 -6.57 10.75
C GLN A 179 -12.55 -7.09 10.85
N ARG A 180 -12.97 -7.91 9.88
CA ARG A 180 -14.14 -8.76 10.04
C ARG A 180 -13.68 -10.10 10.58
N ILE A 181 -14.15 -10.46 11.77
CA ILE A 181 -13.71 -11.64 12.49
C ILE A 181 -14.87 -12.58 12.82
N GLN A 182 -14.57 -13.87 12.87
CA GLN A 182 -15.49 -14.91 13.29
C GLN A 182 -14.85 -15.74 14.40
N SER A 183 -15.50 -15.75 15.57
CA SER A 183 -15.12 -16.64 16.66
C SER A 183 -15.94 -17.93 16.56
N GLU A 184 -15.45 -19.00 17.17
CA GLU A 184 -16.16 -20.27 17.24
C GLU A 184 -17.56 -20.10 17.87
N HIS A 185 -18.59 -20.57 17.17
CA HIS A 185 -20.01 -20.49 17.56
C HIS A 185 -20.58 -19.08 17.83
N LYS A 186 -19.91 -18.01 17.41
CA LYS A 186 -20.41 -16.64 17.53
C LYS A 186 -20.67 -16.02 16.16
N PRO A 187 -21.63 -15.08 16.05
CA PRO A 187 -21.85 -14.34 14.82
C PRO A 187 -20.58 -13.58 14.41
N GLU A 188 -20.45 -13.35 13.10
CA GLU A 188 -19.43 -12.46 12.55
C GLU A 188 -19.57 -11.06 13.15
N ARG A 189 -18.43 -10.39 13.37
CA ARG A 189 -18.42 -9.00 13.80
C ARG A 189 -17.29 -8.23 13.14
N GLN A 190 -17.48 -6.92 13.00
CA GLN A 190 -16.44 -5.99 12.60
C GLN A 190 -15.85 -5.34 13.84
N VAL A 191 -14.53 -5.30 13.92
CA VAL A 191 -13.79 -4.64 15.00
C VAL A 191 -12.80 -3.66 14.39
N PHE A 192 -12.66 -2.50 15.04
CA PHE A 192 -11.53 -1.61 14.80
C PHE A 192 -10.33 -2.14 15.59
N PHE A 193 -9.16 -2.19 14.98
CA PHE A 193 -7.92 -2.56 15.67
C PHE A 193 -6.93 -1.39 15.65
N LEU A 194 -6.10 -1.35 16.70
CA LEU A 194 -4.96 -0.45 16.82
C LEU A 194 -3.84 -1.22 17.52
N GLN A 195 -2.74 -1.46 16.84
CA GLN A 195 -1.65 -2.30 17.33
C GLN A 195 -0.31 -1.61 17.16
N MET A 196 0.52 -1.67 18.20
CA MET A 196 1.90 -1.18 18.16
C MET A 196 2.84 -2.33 17.84
N LEU A 197 3.71 -2.13 16.86
CA LEU A 197 4.76 -3.07 16.47
C LEU A 197 6.11 -2.42 16.75
N LYS A 198 6.98 -3.12 17.49
CA LYS A 198 8.29 -2.59 17.93
C LYS A 198 9.43 -3.28 17.18
N PHE A 199 10.44 -2.49 16.82
CA PHE A 199 11.64 -2.93 16.12
C PHE A 199 12.92 -2.56 16.89
#